data_AF-A0A382VXI9-F1
#
_entry.id   AF-A0A382VXI9-F1
#
_cell.length_a   1.000
_cell.length_b   1.000
_cell.length_c   1.000
_cell.angle_alpha   90.00
_cell.angle_beta   90.00
_cell.angle_gamma   90.00
#
_symmetry.space_group_name_H-M   'P 1'
#
loop_
_entity.id
_entity.type
_entity.pdbx_description
1 polymer ?
#
loop_
_entity_poly.entity_id
_entity_poly.type
_entity_poly.pdbx_seq_one_letter_code
_entity_poly.pdbx_strand_id
1 'polypeptide(L)' 'VIDDLFASAVGQRLARRAPLADRLRPTCLDDIVGQAHLVGEGKPLRCLIEADRLSSVVLWGPPGTGKTSLARLIA' A
#
# COMPACT_ATOMS: atom_id res chain seq x y z
N VAL A 1 -21.12 -7.20 14.24
CA VAL A 1 -21.21 -5.73 14.14
C VAL A 1 -21.86 -5.44 12.80
N ILE A 2 -23.03 -4.80 12.81
CA ILE A 2 -23.89 -4.67 11.62
C ILE A 2 -23.26 -3.62 10.70
N ASP A 3 -22.76 -4.05 9.54
CA ASP A 3 -22.50 -3.14 8.42
C ASP A 3 -23.86 -2.66 7.91
N ASP A 4 -24.33 -1.53 8.42
CA ASP A 4 -25.57 -0.91 7.98
C ASP A 4 -25.37 -0.01 6.74
N LEU A 5 -26.46 0.29 6.05
CA LEU A 5 -26.47 1.13 4.85
C LEU A 5 -25.89 2.55 5.09
N PHE A 6 -26.04 3.09 6.30
CA PHE A 6 -25.54 4.41 6.67
C PHE A 6 -24.02 4.40 6.90
N ALA A 7 -23.47 3.34 7.48
CA ALA A 7 -22.03 3.14 7.66
C ALA A 7 -21.29 3.15 6.31
N SER A 8 -21.83 2.44 5.31
CA SER A 8 -21.28 2.44 3.95
C SER A 8 -21.31 3.83 3.31
N ALA A 9 -22.42 4.55 3.43
CA ALA A 9 -22.57 5.91 2.88
C ALA A 9 -21.58 6.91 3.53
N VAL A 10 -21.33 6.79 4.84
CA VAL A 10 -20.32 7.59 5.54
C VAL A 10 -18.92 7.25 5.05
N GLY A 11 -18.57 5.96 4.94
CA GLY A 11 -17.28 5.50 4.44
C GLY A 11 -16.98 6.02 3.02
N GLN A 12 -17.94 5.94 2.10
CA GLN A 12 -17.79 6.47 0.75
C GLN A 12 -17.59 7.99 0.72
N ARG A 13 -18.29 8.73 1.58
CA ARG A 13 -18.18 10.19 1.65
C ARG A 13 -16.83 10.62 2.24
N LEU A 14 -16.29 9.88 3.21
CA LEU A 14 -14.94 10.08 3.74
C LEU A 14 -13.88 9.77 2.68
N ALA A 15 -13.99 8.66 1.96
CA ALA A 15 -13.06 8.31 0.88
C ALA A 15 -13.02 9.36 -0.24
N ARG A 16 -14.19 9.90 -0.64
CA ARG A 16 -14.26 10.99 -1.64
C ARG A 16 -13.60 12.29 -1.17
N ARG A 17 -13.63 12.57 0.13
CA ARG A 17 -13.05 13.77 0.75
C ARG A 17 -11.60 13.58 1.19
N ALA A 18 -11.06 12.37 1.09
CA ALA A 18 -9.70 12.08 1.51
C ALA A 18 -8.66 12.90 0.70
N PRO A 19 -7.51 13.22 1.31
CA PRO A 19 -6.40 13.85 0.59
C PRO A 19 -6.02 13.07 -0.68
N LEU A 20 -5.50 13.76 -1.69
CA LEU A 20 -5.10 13.12 -2.95
C LEU A 20 -4.10 11.98 -2.73
N ALA A 21 -3.13 12.17 -1.82
CA ALA A 21 -2.12 11.18 -1.50
C ALA A 21 -2.72 9.86 -0.96
N ASP A 22 -3.81 9.93 -0.20
CA ASP A 22 -4.49 8.73 0.29
C ASP A 22 -5.34 8.06 -0.80
N ARG A 23 -5.93 8.85 -1.70
CA ARG A 23 -6.71 8.33 -2.83
C ARG A 23 -5.86 7.69 -3.93
N LEU A 24 -4.62 8.14 -4.11
CA LEU A 24 -3.65 7.61 -5.08
C LEU A 24 -2.73 6.54 -4.48
N ARG A 25 -2.98 6.10 -3.25
CA ARG A 25 -2.13 5.09 -2.62
C ARG A 25 -2.23 3.78 -3.41
N PRO A 26 -1.11 3.12 -3.73
CA PRO A 26 -1.11 1.87 -4.50
C PRO A 26 -1.87 0.77 -3.78
N THR A 27 -2.50 -0.12 -4.56
CA THR A 27 -3.33 -1.24 -4.10
C THR A 27 -2.70 -2.61 -4.34
N CYS A 28 -1.72 -2.67 -5.26
CA CYS A 28 -0.86 -3.82 -5.46
C CYS A 28 0.61 -3.41 -5.64
N LEU A 29 1.52 -4.39 -5.68
CA LEU A 29 2.95 -4.13 -5.87
C LEU A 29 3.26 -3.51 -7.24
N ASP A 30 2.46 -3.82 -8.26
CA ASP A 30 2.62 -3.30 -9.62
C ASP A 30 2.24 -1.82 -9.77
N ASP A 31 1.44 -1.28 -8.83
CA ASP A 31 1.10 0.14 -8.76
C ASP A 31 2.29 1.01 -8.26
N ILE A 32 3.36 0.38 -7.75
CA ILE A 32 4.50 1.11 -7.18
C ILE A 32 5.40 1.64 -8.31
N VAL A 33 5.41 2.96 -8.47
CA VAL A 33 6.25 3.66 -9.45
C VAL A 33 7.65 3.95 -8.88
N GLY A 34 8.68 3.75 -9.69
CA GLY A 34 10.07 4.15 -9.38
C GLY A 34 10.87 3.18 -8.49
N GLN A 35 10.23 2.13 -7.96
CA GLN A 35 10.89 1.13 -7.09
C GLN A 35 11.04 -0.25 -7.74
N ALA A 36 10.99 -0.35 -9.07
CA ALA A 36 11.08 -1.62 -9.80
C ALA A 36 12.36 -2.44 -9.51
N HIS A 37 13.44 -1.78 -9.08
CA HIS A 37 14.66 -2.46 -8.66
C HIS A 37 14.50 -3.22 -7.34
N LEU A 38 13.54 -2.84 -6.49
CA LEU A 38 13.20 -3.51 -5.23
C LEU A 38 12.00 -4.44 -5.38
N VAL A 39 10.91 -3.96 -5.97
CA VAL A 39 9.61 -4.66 -6.02
C VAL A 39 9.17 -5.06 -7.43
N GLY A 40 10.07 -4.98 -8.42
CA GLY A 40 9.80 -5.51 -9.75
C GLY A 40 9.63 -7.04 -9.74
N GLU A 41 9.07 -7.57 -10.82
CA GLU A 41 8.92 -9.01 -11.01
C GLU A 41 10.26 -9.75 -10.83
N GLY A 42 10.22 -10.87 -10.09
CA GLY A 42 11.40 -11.69 -9.80
C GLY A 42 12.43 -11.06 -8.86
N LYS A 43 12.18 -9.86 -8.31
CA LYS A 43 13.09 -9.24 -7.34
C LYS A 43 12.99 -9.93 -5.97
N PRO A 44 14.11 -10.06 -5.23
CA PRO A 44 14.13 -10.80 -3.96
C PRO A 44 13.08 -10.33 -2.96
N LEU A 45 12.89 -9.01 -2.82
CA LEU A 45 11.89 -8.47 -1.90
C LEU A 45 10.46 -8.82 -2.34
N ARG A 46 10.14 -8.71 -3.64
CA ARG A 46 8.84 -9.14 -4.18
C ARG A 46 8.58 -10.62 -3.92
N CYS A 47 9.55 -11.49 -4.23
CA CYS A 47 9.41 -12.92 -3.99
C CYS A 47 9.18 -13.26 -2.51
N LEU A 48 9.84 -12.54 -1.59
CA LEU A 48 9.64 -12.74 -0.14
C LEU A 48 8.26 -12.27 0.32
N ILE A 49 7.75 -11.16 -0.22
CA ILE A 49 6.41 -10.65 0.07
C ILE A 49 5.35 -11.62 -0.48
N GLU A 50 5.47 -12.02 -1.75
CA GLU A 50 4.51 -12.93 -2.40
C GLU A 50 4.50 -14.33 -1.76
N ALA A 51 5.64 -14.79 -1.23
CA ALA A 51 5.73 -16.05 -0.50
C ALA A 51 5.31 -15.96 0.97
N ASP A 52 4.91 -14.78 1.47
CA ASP A 52 4.59 -14.52 2.88
C ASP A 52 5.72 -14.94 3.85
N ARG A 53 6.97 -14.66 3.46
CA ARG A 53 8.19 -15.02 4.23
C ARG A 53 8.93 -13.82 4.80
N LEU A 54 8.33 -12.64 4.71
CA LEU A 54 8.92 -11.39 5.17
C LEU A 54 8.67 -11.22 6.67
N SER A 55 9.72 -11.29 7.50
CA SER A 55 9.57 -11.24 8.97
C SER A 55 9.57 -9.80 9.52
N SER A 56 10.71 -9.11 9.42
CA SER A 56 10.89 -7.74 9.90
C SER A 56 11.68 -6.93 8.87
N VAL A 57 11.17 -5.75 8.51
CA VAL A 57 11.79 -4.88 7.50
C VAL A 57 11.84 -3.44 7.97
N VAL A 58 12.96 -2.78 7.70
CA VAL A 58 13.12 -1.34 7.87
C VAL A 58 13.12 -0.69 6.49
N LEU A 59 12.15 0.18 6.23
CA LEU A 59 12.06 0.95 4.99
C LEU A 59 12.68 2.33 5.20
N TRP A 60 13.74 2.65 4.47
CA TRP A 60 14.48 3.92 4.56
C TRP A 60 14.52 4.65 3.22
N GLY A 61 14.60 5.99 3.26
CA GLY A 61 14.76 6.84 2.09
C GLY A 61 14.15 8.24 2.25
N PRO A 62 14.36 9.15 1.28
CA PRO A 62 13.83 10.53 1.29
C PRO A 62 12.31 10.63 1.47
N PRO A 63 11.75 11.76 1.93
CA PRO A 63 10.30 11.92 2.06
C PRO A 63 9.59 11.74 0.70
N GLY A 64 8.38 11.18 0.72
CA GLY A 64 7.56 10.99 -0.50
C GLY A 64 7.91 9.77 -1.37
N THR A 65 8.91 8.95 -1.03
CA THR A 65 9.34 7.79 -1.86
C THR A 65 8.45 6.54 -1.76
N GLY A 66 7.29 6.63 -1.10
CA GLY A 66 6.33 5.52 -1.03
C GLY A 66 6.55 4.48 0.09
N LYS A 67 7.46 4.73 1.05
CA LYS A 67 7.71 3.80 2.18
C LYS A 67 6.45 3.40 2.95
N THR A 68 5.64 4.38 3.35
CA THR A 68 4.39 4.12 4.08
C THR A 68 3.36 3.40 3.23
N SER A 69 3.36 3.65 1.91
CA SER A 69 2.49 2.93 0.97
C SER A 69 2.92 1.47 0.82
N LEU A 70 4.22 1.22 0.68
CA LEU A 70 4.80 -0.11 0.57
C LEU A 70 4.61 -0.92 1.87
N ALA A 71 4.82 -0.31 3.04
CA ALA A 71 4.55 -0.96 4.33
C ALA A 71 3.08 -1.42 4.45
N ARG A 72 2.13 -0.61 3.97
CA ARG A 72 0.70 -0.95 4.01
C ARG A 72 0.31 -2.04 3.02
N LEU A 73 1.03 -2.21 1.92
CA LEU A 73 0.77 -3.30 0.97
C LEU A 73 1.26 -4.65 1.48
N ILE A 74 2.25 -4.64 2.35
CA ILE A 74 2.88 -5.84 2.92
C ILE A 74 2.16 -6.31 4.18
N ALA A 75 1.54 -5.39 4.93
CA ALA A 75 0.85 -5.66 6.20
C ALA A 75 -0.64 -5.97 6.00
#